data_AF-A0A5C6ZGZ0-F1
#
_entry.id   AF-A0A5C6ZGZ0-F1
#
_cell.length_a   1.000
_cell.length_b   1.000
_cell.length_c   1.000
_cell.angle_alpha   90.00
_cell.angle_beta   90.00
_cell.angle_gamma   90.00
#
_symmetry.space_group_name_H-M   'P 1'
#
loop_
_entity.id
_entity.type
_entity.pdbx_description
1 polymer ?
#
loop_
_entity_poly.entity_id
_entity_poly.type
_entity_poly.pdbx_seq_one_letter_code
_entity_poly.pdbx_strand_id
1 'polypeptide(L)'
;MKKLIAILMLCFMALSINAQTVISNGKSYTVKKSKIFLDGKEVSTTLSEADKIDILGRASTISEKIDADVKAKREAKALEKANKKAEKALKKAEKAQKQAEKTLKQNQKAQDKLIKASRKLKNAESKYQKLKRKGKLAPNDDAKWLKKIEGIKKDITKAQQQLERS
;
A
#
# COMPACT_ATOMS: atom_id res chain seq x y z
N MET A 1 -20.41 16.26 -9.04
CA MET A 1 -20.22 17.72 -8.99
C MET A 1 -21.02 18.40 -7.88
N LYS A 2 -22.33 18.10 -7.71
CA LYS A 2 -23.16 18.64 -6.62
C LYS A 2 -22.56 18.49 -5.20
N LYS A 3 -21.92 17.36 -4.90
CA LYS A 3 -21.24 17.13 -3.59
C LYS A 3 -19.94 17.92 -3.39
N LEU A 4 -19.23 18.29 -4.46
CA LEU A 4 -18.02 19.11 -4.40
C LEU A 4 -18.36 20.60 -4.22
N ILE A 5 -19.44 21.06 -4.86
CA ILE A 5 -19.96 22.43 -4.73
C ILE A 5 -20.50 22.66 -3.30
N ALA A 6 -21.17 21.67 -2.70
CA ALA A 6 -21.64 21.74 -1.31
C ALA A 6 -20.48 21.85 -0.29
N ILE A 7 -19.35 21.18 -0.54
CA ILE A 7 -18.14 21.27 0.31
C ILE A 7 -17.46 22.64 0.15
N LEU A 8 -17.46 23.20 -1.06
CA LEU A 8 -16.90 24.52 -1.33
C LEU A 8 -17.73 25.66 -0.70
N MET A 9 -19.06 25.57 -0.73
CA MET A 9 -19.94 26.51 -0.01
C MET A 9 -19.79 26.41 1.52
N LEU A 10 -19.64 25.20 2.06
CA LEU A 10 -19.42 24.98 3.49
C LEU A 10 -18.06 25.56 3.95
N CYS A 11 -17.03 25.49 3.12
CA CYS A 11 -15.74 26.13 3.37
C CYS A 11 -15.79 27.66 3.27
N PHE A 12 -16.65 28.23 2.42
CA PHE A 12 -16.79 29.68 2.27
C PHE A 12 -17.53 30.34 3.45
N MET A 13 -18.45 29.62 4.10
CA MET A 13 -19.18 30.12 5.27
C MET A 13 -18.36 30.12 6.56
N ALA A 14 -17.23 29.41 6.60
CA ALA A 14 -16.30 29.37 7.73
C ALA A 14 -15.31 30.55 7.77
N LEU A 15 -15.29 31.43 6.76
CA LEU A 15 -14.32 32.53 6.65
C LEU A 15 -14.71 33.82 7.40
N SER A 16 -15.90 33.91 8.00
CA SER A 16 -16.51 35.21 8.28
C SER A 16 -16.73 35.59 9.75
N ILE A 17 -16.27 34.84 10.75
CA ILE A 17 -16.48 35.23 12.15
C ILE A 17 -15.26 34.92 13.01
N ASN A 18 -14.25 35.79 12.95
CA ASN A 18 -13.17 35.87 13.95
C ASN A 18 -13.69 36.56 15.23
N ALA A 19 -14.72 35.97 15.84
CA ALA A 19 -15.31 36.44 17.08
C ALA A 19 -15.15 35.35 18.13
N GLN A 20 -14.47 35.66 19.22
CA GLN A 20 -14.15 34.69 20.25
C GLN A 20 -14.96 35.00 21.50
N THR A 21 -15.82 34.06 21.90
CA THR A 21 -16.63 34.19 23.10
C THR A 21 -15.82 33.74 24.31
N VAL A 22 -15.76 34.58 25.34
CA VAL A 22 -15.05 34.32 26.59
C VAL A 22 -15.94 34.68 27.78
N ILE A 23 -15.89 33.87 28.84
CA ILE A 23 -16.65 34.12 30.06
C ILE A 23 -15.71 34.76 31.07
N SER A 24 -16.08 35.92 31.62
CA SER A 24 -15.39 36.57 32.74
C SER A 24 -16.41 37.17 33.71
N ASN A 25 -16.18 37.00 35.02
CA ASN A 25 -17.08 37.47 36.09
C ASN A 25 -18.56 37.09 35.87
N GLY A 26 -18.83 35.88 35.36
CA GLY A 26 -20.18 35.36 35.09
C GLY A 26 -20.88 35.94 33.86
N LYS A 27 -20.24 36.86 33.11
CA LYS A 27 -20.77 37.47 31.88
C LYS A 27 -20.04 36.94 30.65
N SER A 28 -20.78 36.78 29.55
CA SER A 28 -20.27 36.31 28.27
C SER A 28 -19.87 37.50 27.39
N TYR A 29 -18.59 37.63 27.11
CA TYR A 29 -18.04 38.68 26.25
C TYR A 29 -17.63 38.12 24.90
N THR A 30 -17.84 38.86 23.83
CA THR A 30 -17.33 38.54 22.49
C THR A 30 -16.14 39.42 22.18
N VAL A 31 -15.00 38.83 21.87
CA VAL A 31 -13.76 39.54 21.49
C VAL A 31 -13.60 39.52 19.97
N LYS A 32 -13.44 40.69 19.35
CA LYS A 32 -13.18 40.86 17.91
C LYS A 32 -12.12 41.94 17.72
N LYS A 33 -10.99 41.63 17.05
CA LYS A 33 -9.92 42.61 16.73
C LYS A 33 -9.53 43.48 17.95
N SER A 34 -9.33 42.85 19.10
CA SER A 34 -8.97 43.51 20.38
C SER A 34 -10.06 44.40 21.00
N LYS A 35 -11.28 44.40 20.47
CA LYS A 35 -12.45 45.05 21.06
C LYS A 35 -13.32 44.03 21.80
N ILE A 36 -13.87 44.44 22.93
CA ILE A 36 -14.69 43.61 23.81
C ILE A 36 -16.15 44.05 23.68
N PHE A 37 -17.03 43.10 23.39
CA PHE A 37 -18.47 43.32 23.23
C PHE A 37 -19.24 42.53 24.27
N LEU A 38 -20.25 43.16 24.88
CA LEU A 38 -21.24 42.51 25.74
C LEU A 38 -22.61 42.71 25.08
N ASP A 39 -23.33 41.63 24.80
CA ASP A 39 -24.64 41.66 24.11
C ASP A 39 -24.64 42.47 22.80
N GLY A 40 -23.52 42.44 22.07
CA GLY A 40 -23.34 43.16 20.81
C GLY A 40 -22.94 44.63 20.93
N LYS A 41 -22.91 45.22 22.14
CA LYS A 41 -22.42 46.58 22.38
C LYS A 41 -20.95 46.57 22.77
N GLU A 42 -20.17 47.49 22.19
CA GLU A 42 -18.76 47.67 22.53
C GLU A 42 -18.63 48.24 23.94
N VAL A 43 -17.98 47.50 24.84
CA VAL A 43 -17.75 47.88 26.25
C VAL A 43 -16.27 48.08 26.56
N SER A 44 -15.42 48.08 25.52
CA SER A 44 -13.96 48.20 25.62
C SER A 44 -13.49 49.44 26.40
N THR A 45 -14.28 50.52 26.47
CA THR A 45 -13.92 51.77 27.16
C THR A 45 -14.46 51.84 28.59
N THR A 46 -15.51 51.08 28.92
CA THR A 46 -16.18 51.09 30.23
C THR A 46 -15.67 50.01 31.19
N LEU A 47 -14.98 48.99 30.68
CA LEU A 47 -14.30 47.97 31.48
C LEU A 47 -13.06 48.55 32.19
N SER A 48 -12.75 48.01 33.37
CA SER A 48 -11.48 48.29 34.06
C SER A 48 -10.31 47.71 33.26
N GLU A 49 -9.10 48.27 33.43
CA GLU A 49 -7.91 47.72 32.76
C GLU A 49 -7.66 46.26 33.15
N ALA A 50 -7.89 45.91 34.42
CA ALA A 50 -7.77 44.56 34.93
C ALA A 50 -8.72 43.58 34.22
N ASP A 51 -10.00 43.95 34.04
CA ASP A 51 -10.97 43.09 33.35
C ASP A 51 -10.67 42.95 31.85
N LYS A 52 -10.18 44.02 31.20
CA LYS A 52 -9.76 43.94 29.79
C LYS A 52 -8.61 42.97 29.61
N ILE A 53 -7.62 43.02 30.51
CA ILE A 53 -6.45 42.13 30.48
C ILE A 53 -6.91 40.68 30.68
N ASP A 54 -7.81 40.40 31.62
CA ASP A 54 -8.33 39.04 31.85
C ASP A 54 -9.11 38.51 30.64
N ILE A 55 -10.04 39.30 30.09
CA ILE A 55 -10.87 38.90 28.93
C ILE A 55 -10.00 38.64 27.69
N LEU A 56 -9.07 39.55 27.38
CA LEU A 56 -8.15 39.39 26.25
C LEU A 56 -7.16 38.24 26.46
N GLY A 57 -6.66 38.05 27.68
CA GLY A 57 -5.78 36.93 28.02
C GLY A 57 -6.47 35.56 27.85
N ARG A 58 -7.73 35.45 28.28
CA ARG A 58 -8.55 34.23 28.05
C ARG A 58 -8.80 33.99 26.57
N ALA A 59 -9.14 35.02 25.81
CA ALA A 59 -9.33 34.91 24.36
C ALA A 59 -8.06 34.42 23.67
N SER A 60 -6.91 35.02 23.98
CA SER A 60 -5.60 34.59 23.46
C SER A 60 -5.32 33.11 23.77
N THR A 61 -5.55 32.70 25.03
CA THR A 61 -5.34 31.30 25.45
C THR A 61 -6.24 30.32 24.69
N ILE A 62 -7.51 30.68 24.45
CA ILE A 62 -8.43 29.84 23.68
C ILE A 62 -7.99 29.76 22.21
N SER A 63 -7.51 30.87 21.63
CA SER A 63 -7.01 30.89 20.25
C SER A 63 -5.80 29.98 20.10
N GLU A 64 -4.81 30.11 21.00
CA GLU A 64 -3.62 29.25 20.99
C GLU A 64 -3.98 27.77 21.13
N LYS A 65 -4.94 27.42 22.00
CA LYS A 65 -5.42 26.04 22.14
C LYS A 65 -6.10 25.52 20.87
N ILE A 66 -6.89 26.34 20.19
CA ILE A 66 -7.53 25.97 18.92
C ILE A 66 -6.46 25.77 17.85
N ASP A 67 -5.50 26.67 17.72
CA ASP A 67 -4.42 26.55 16.73
C ASP A 67 -3.54 25.32 16.99
N ALA A 68 -3.25 25.04 18.26
CA ALA A 68 -2.53 23.84 18.68
C ALA A 68 -3.31 22.56 18.34
N ASP A 69 -4.62 22.49 18.63
CA ASP A 69 -5.46 21.33 18.30
C ASP A 69 -5.59 21.13 16.78
N VAL A 70 -5.73 22.23 16.02
CA VAL A 70 -5.78 22.19 14.55
C VAL A 70 -4.47 21.67 13.99
N LYS A 71 -3.32 22.15 14.50
CA LYS A 71 -2.00 21.68 14.09
C LYS A 71 -1.81 20.19 14.44
N ALA A 72 -2.13 19.80 15.66
CA ALA A 72 -2.06 18.41 16.11
C ALA A 72 -2.94 17.48 15.25
N LYS A 73 -4.18 17.89 14.94
CA LYS A 73 -5.09 17.12 14.04
C LYS A 73 -4.55 17.02 12.62
N ARG A 74 -3.93 18.09 12.10
CA ARG A 74 -3.31 18.07 10.76
C ARG A 74 -2.12 17.11 10.72
N GLU A 75 -1.26 17.15 11.72
CA GLU A 75 -0.11 16.24 11.86
C GLU A 75 -0.56 14.79 12.03
N ALA A 76 -1.55 14.52 12.90
CA ALA A 76 -2.13 13.19 13.07
C ALA A 76 -2.71 12.64 11.76
N LYS A 77 -3.45 13.46 11.00
CA LYS A 77 -3.99 13.06 9.68
C LYS A 77 -2.90 12.84 8.65
N ALA A 78 -1.81 13.62 8.68
CA ALA A 78 -0.68 13.44 7.78
C ALA A 78 0.05 12.12 8.10
N LEU A 79 0.27 11.82 9.37
CA LEU A 79 0.89 10.60 9.85
C LEU A 79 0.04 9.37 9.53
N GLU A 80 -1.28 9.43 9.74
CA GLU A 80 -2.20 8.34 9.39
C GLU A 80 -2.16 8.05 7.87
N LYS A 81 -2.15 9.10 7.04
CA LYS A 81 -2.02 8.95 5.58
C LYS A 81 -0.67 8.35 5.18
N ALA A 82 0.42 8.76 5.83
CA ALA A 82 1.75 8.22 5.58
C ALA A 82 1.80 6.73 5.95
N ASN A 83 1.31 6.35 7.13
CA ASN A 83 1.23 4.95 7.57
C ASN A 83 0.38 4.10 6.63
N LYS A 84 -0.79 4.57 6.20
CA LYS A 84 -1.62 3.85 5.22
C LYS A 84 -0.93 3.65 3.87
N LYS A 85 -0.12 4.61 3.42
CA LYS A 85 0.68 4.48 2.19
C LYS A 85 1.80 3.46 2.38
N ALA A 86 2.52 3.53 3.50
CA ALA A 86 3.59 2.60 3.84
C ALA A 86 3.06 1.15 3.93
N GLU A 87 1.94 0.93 4.63
CA GLU A 87 1.33 -0.41 4.75
C GLU A 87 0.91 -0.97 3.38
N LYS A 88 0.32 -0.13 2.51
CA LYS A 88 -0.02 -0.54 1.14
C LYS A 88 1.21 -0.88 0.32
N ALA A 89 2.30 -0.13 0.47
CA ALA A 89 3.55 -0.41 -0.22
C ALA A 89 4.16 -1.74 0.25
N LEU A 90 4.20 -1.98 1.57
CA LEU A 90 4.66 -3.25 2.15
C LEU A 90 3.83 -4.43 1.66
N LYS A 91 2.50 -4.33 1.68
CA LYS A 91 1.60 -5.38 1.16
C LYS A 91 1.82 -5.67 -0.32
N LYS A 92 2.12 -4.65 -1.13
CA LYS A 92 2.45 -4.85 -2.56
C LYS A 92 3.80 -5.54 -2.73
N ALA A 93 4.82 -5.11 -1.97
CA ALA A 93 6.14 -5.71 -1.99
C ALA A 93 6.10 -7.19 -1.57
N GLU A 94 5.37 -7.51 -0.49
CA GLU A 94 5.20 -8.89 -0.01
C GLU A 94 4.51 -9.78 -1.05
N LYS A 95 3.46 -9.27 -1.72
CA LYS A 95 2.79 -9.99 -2.81
C LYS A 95 3.71 -10.23 -4.00
N ALA A 96 4.50 -9.23 -4.39
CA ALA A 96 5.47 -9.34 -5.47
C ALA A 96 6.56 -10.37 -5.13
N GLN A 97 7.09 -10.34 -3.90
CA GLN A 97 8.07 -11.31 -3.42
C GLN A 97 7.50 -12.73 -3.43
N LYS A 98 6.29 -12.94 -2.91
CA LYS A 98 5.63 -14.25 -2.94
C LYS A 98 5.39 -14.76 -4.35
N GLN A 99 5.04 -13.89 -5.30
CA GLN A 99 4.86 -14.27 -6.70
C GLN A 99 6.21 -14.63 -7.35
N ALA A 100 7.25 -13.85 -7.10
CA ALA A 100 8.60 -14.13 -7.57
C ALA A 100 9.11 -15.47 -7.02
N GLU A 101 8.93 -15.75 -5.72
CA GLU A 101 9.33 -17.01 -5.08
C GLU A 101 8.59 -18.21 -5.68
N LYS A 102 7.27 -18.08 -5.91
CA LYS A 102 6.48 -19.13 -6.57
C LYS A 102 6.99 -19.42 -7.98
N THR A 103 7.28 -18.38 -8.74
CA THR A 103 7.79 -18.48 -10.12
C THR A 103 9.17 -19.14 -10.13
N LEU A 104 10.07 -18.72 -9.22
CA LEU A 104 11.38 -19.33 -9.03
C LEU A 104 11.27 -20.83 -8.71
N LYS A 105 10.37 -21.19 -7.79
CA LYS A 105 10.13 -22.59 -7.40
C LYS A 105 9.54 -23.41 -8.54
N GLN A 106 8.68 -22.84 -9.37
CA GLN A 106 8.15 -23.49 -10.57
C GLN A 106 9.25 -23.72 -11.60
N ASN A 107 10.10 -22.72 -11.83
CA ASN A 107 11.23 -22.81 -12.76
C ASN A 107 12.26 -23.85 -12.31
N GLN A 108 12.60 -23.89 -11.01
CA GLN A 108 13.46 -24.92 -10.44
C GLN A 108 12.89 -26.33 -10.64
N LYS A 109 11.60 -26.53 -10.35
CA LYS A 109 10.94 -27.83 -10.58
C LYS A 109 10.92 -28.24 -12.05
N ALA A 110 10.72 -27.28 -12.95
CA ALA A 110 10.74 -27.52 -14.39
C ALA A 110 12.15 -27.91 -14.87
N GLN A 111 13.19 -27.21 -14.40
CA GLN A 111 14.59 -27.56 -14.67
C GLN A 111 14.94 -28.95 -14.13
N ASP A 112 14.57 -29.28 -12.90
CA ASP A 112 14.80 -30.61 -12.32
C ASP A 112 14.14 -31.73 -13.13
N LYS A 113 12.93 -31.49 -13.63
CA LYS A 113 12.22 -32.44 -14.49
C LYS A 113 12.95 -32.64 -15.82
N LEU A 114 13.44 -31.57 -16.43
CA LEU A 114 14.23 -31.60 -17.66
C LEU A 114 15.55 -32.36 -17.46
N ILE A 115 16.27 -32.09 -16.38
CA ILE A 115 17.52 -32.79 -16.02
C ILE A 115 17.26 -34.29 -15.86
N LYS A 116 16.21 -34.66 -15.11
CA LYS A 116 15.82 -36.07 -14.90
C LYS A 116 15.45 -36.75 -16.21
N ALA A 117 14.68 -36.09 -17.07
CA ALA A 117 14.28 -36.62 -18.38
C ALA A 117 15.50 -36.79 -19.30
N SER A 118 16.41 -35.82 -19.34
CA SER A 118 17.66 -35.89 -20.10
C SER A 118 18.56 -37.04 -19.64
N ARG A 119 18.65 -37.27 -18.32
CA ARG A 119 19.37 -38.43 -17.75
C ARG A 119 18.72 -39.75 -18.17
N LYS A 120 17.38 -39.84 -18.15
CA LYS A 120 16.65 -41.02 -18.62
C LYS A 120 16.90 -41.29 -20.11
N LEU A 121 16.91 -40.24 -20.93
CA LEU A 121 17.21 -40.36 -22.36
C LEU A 121 18.61 -40.93 -22.57
N LYS A 122 19.63 -40.32 -21.95
CA LYS A 122 21.02 -40.78 -22.04
C LYS A 122 21.18 -42.25 -21.63
N ASN A 123 20.52 -42.65 -20.55
CA ASN A 123 20.56 -44.04 -20.08
C ASN A 123 19.85 -44.99 -21.05
N ALA A 124 18.71 -44.58 -21.62
CA ALA A 124 17.96 -45.37 -22.60
C ALA A 124 18.77 -45.53 -23.90
N GLU A 125 19.34 -44.45 -24.43
CA GLU A 125 20.21 -44.46 -25.60
C GLU A 125 21.45 -45.32 -25.38
N SER A 126 22.11 -45.20 -24.22
CA SER A 126 23.27 -46.05 -23.86
C SER A 126 22.91 -47.53 -23.83
N LYS A 127 21.78 -47.90 -23.21
CA LYS A 127 21.33 -49.30 -23.14
C LYS A 127 20.94 -49.84 -24.51
N TYR A 128 20.22 -49.06 -25.30
CA TYR A 128 19.88 -49.41 -26.69
C TYR A 128 21.13 -49.67 -27.53
N GLN A 129 22.09 -48.75 -27.52
CA GLN A 129 23.35 -48.89 -28.27
C GLN A 129 24.14 -50.13 -27.82
N LYS A 130 24.19 -50.41 -26.51
CA LYS A 130 24.84 -51.63 -26.00
C LYS A 130 24.17 -52.91 -26.48
N LEU A 131 22.84 -52.96 -26.51
CA LEU A 131 22.09 -54.14 -26.98
C LEU A 131 22.24 -54.34 -28.49
N LYS A 132 22.17 -53.24 -29.26
CA LYS A 132 22.37 -53.23 -30.72
C LYS A 132 23.77 -53.72 -31.09
N ARG A 133 24.81 -53.19 -30.42
CA ARG A 133 26.22 -53.64 -30.60
C ARG A 133 26.43 -55.12 -30.28
N LYS A 134 25.67 -55.67 -29.33
CA LYS A 134 25.76 -57.09 -28.93
C LYS A 134 24.92 -58.02 -29.83
N GLY A 135 24.19 -57.49 -30.81
CA GLY A 135 23.26 -58.27 -31.63
C GLY A 135 22.09 -58.88 -30.84
N LYS A 136 21.85 -58.43 -29.59
CA LYS A 136 20.82 -58.97 -28.68
C LYS A 136 19.48 -58.27 -28.83
N LEU A 137 19.18 -57.75 -30.02
CA LEU A 137 17.99 -56.96 -30.27
C LEU A 137 17.25 -57.52 -31.48
N ALA A 138 16.13 -58.21 -31.22
CA ALA A 138 15.23 -58.66 -32.26
C ALA A 138 14.53 -57.45 -32.91
N PRO A 139 14.05 -57.55 -34.17
CA PRO A 139 13.41 -56.43 -34.88
C PRO A 139 12.26 -55.77 -34.11
N ASN A 140 11.43 -56.58 -33.43
CA ASN A 140 10.32 -56.08 -32.63
C ASN A 140 10.79 -55.32 -31.37
N ASP A 141 11.89 -55.75 -30.76
CA ASP A 141 12.46 -55.08 -29.58
C ASP A 141 13.21 -53.79 -29.97
N ASP A 142 13.83 -53.76 -31.16
CA ASP A 142 14.41 -52.55 -31.75
C ASP A 142 13.36 -51.45 -31.90
N ALA A 143 12.20 -51.79 -32.48
CA ALA A 143 11.07 -50.87 -32.60
C ALA A 143 10.56 -50.36 -31.25
N LYS A 144 10.44 -51.23 -30.23
CA LYS A 144 10.04 -50.83 -28.87
C LYS A 144 11.03 -49.86 -28.22
N TRP A 145 12.33 -50.08 -28.40
CA TRP A 145 13.37 -49.19 -27.88
C TRP A 145 13.36 -47.82 -28.56
N LEU A 146 13.23 -47.79 -29.88
CA LEU A 146 13.11 -46.55 -30.64
C LEU A 146 11.88 -45.75 -30.21
N LYS A 147 10.71 -46.40 -30.10
CA LYS A 147 9.48 -45.77 -29.62
C LYS A 147 9.64 -45.21 -28.19
N LYS A 148 10.35 -45.91 -27.31
CA LYS A 148 10.63 -45.44 -25.95
C LYS A 148 11.53 -44.20 -25.94
N ILE A 149 12.59 -44.20 -26.75
CA ILE A 149 13.52 -43.07 -26.87
C ILE A 149 12.79 -41.85 -27.45
N GLU A 150 11.97 -42.04 -28.48
CA GLU A 150 11.16 -40.99 -29.09
C GLU A 150 10.16 -40.40 -28.10
N GLY A 151 9.48 -41.24 -27.32
CA GLY A 151 8.58 -40.79 -26.24
C GLY A 151 9.29 -39.90 -25.23
N ILE A 152 10.48 -40.30 -24.78
CA ILE A 152 11.29 -39.51 -23.84
C ILE A 152 11.75 -38.18 -24.47
N LYS A 153 12.15 -38.17 -25.75
CA LYS A 153 12.51 -36.94 -26.48
C LYS A 153 11.33 -35.97 -26.56
N LYS A 154 10.15 -36.48 -26.90
CA LYS A 154 8.91 -35.67 -26.95
C LYS A 154 8.57 -35.06 -25.58
N ASP A 155 8.77 -35.81 -24.51
CA ASP A 155 8.56 -35.31 -23.14
C ASP A 155 9.57 -34.22 -22.76
N ILE A 156 10.84 -34.34 -23.18
CA ILE A 156 11.87 -33.31 -22.98
C ILE A 156 11.53 -32.04 -23.75
N THR A 157 11.16 -32.14 -25.02
CA THR A 157 10.78 -30.98 -25.84
C THR A 157 9.58 -30.25 -25.25
N LYS A 158 8.55 -30.99 -24.79
CA LYS A 158 7.41 -30.37 -24.09
C LYS A 158 7.82 -29.67 -22.80
N ALA A 159 8.72 -30.27 -22.02
CA ALA A 159 9.22 -29.67 -20.78
C ALA A 159 10.07 -28.41 -21.05
N GLN A 160 10.86 -28.40 -22.13
CA GLN A 160 11.63 -27.23 -22.58
C GLN A 160 10.71 -26.09 -22.99
N GLN A 161 9.72 -26.36 -23.85
CA GLN A 161 8.73 -25.35 -24.26
C GLN A 161 7.95 -24.78 -23.07
N GLN A 162 7.67 -25.60 -22.06
CA GLN A 162 7.02 -25.13 -20.84
C GLN A 162 7.94 -24.21 -20.02
N LEU A 163 9.24 -24.53 -19.93
CA LEU A 163 10.23 -23.71 -19.23
C LEU A 163 10.46 -22.37 -19.93
N GLU A 164 10.50 -22.33 -21.26
CA GLU A 164 10.69 -21.09 -22.04
C GLU A 164 9.50 -20.14 -21.99
N ARG A 165 8.31 -20.67 -21.69
CA ARG A 165 7.07 -19.88 -21.54
C ARG A 165 6.85 -19.35 -20.12
N SER A 166 7.68 -19.77 -19.15
CA SER A 166 7.56 -19.47 -17.71
C SER A 166 8.48 -18.33 -17.31
#